data_AF-A0A4P2Q0H8-F1
#
_entry.id   AF-A0A4P2Q0H8-F1
#
_cell.length_a   1.000
_cell.length_b   1.000
_cell.length_c   1.000
_cell.angle_alpha   90.00
_cell.angle_beta   90.00
_cell.angle_gamma   90.00
#
_symmetry.space_group_name_H-M   'P 1'
#
loop_
_entity.id
_entity.type
_entity.pdbx_description
1 polymer ?
#
loop_
_entity_poly.entity_id
_entity_poly.type
_entity_poly.pdbx_seq_one_letter_code
_entity_poly.pdbx_strand_id
1 'polypeptide(L)'
;MDRHHKSPTTLRVARDEEPVTEPELAWSEPTQPERNANANRRDATCDGAYAVALVCLERQMNLVAVARAEDLTGADWYVAPAGKGTTEAGAPNLDDPDLMRLEVGGHDDRPSLPHELKIKVHQLQAGKSSIPGIAVVVGFKKAQLVIRTNVLPG
;
A
#
# COMPACT_ATOMS: atom_id res chain seq x y z
N MET A 1 3.54 -12.96 1.50
CA MET A 1 2.38 -13.87 1.70
C MET A 1 2.82 -15.33 1.82
N ASP A 2 3.49 -15.87 0.81
CA ASP A 2 3.94 -17.28 0.76
C ASP A 2 4.68 -17.81 2.00
N ARG A 3 5.49 -16.97 2.67
CA ARG A 3 6.22 -17.34 3.89
C ARG A 3 5.31 -17.86 5.02
N HIS A 4 4.06 -17.39 5.09
CA HIS A 4 3.14 -17.71 6.21
C HIS A 4 1.88 -18.43 5.77
N HIS A 5 1.53 -18.36 4.49
CA HIS A 5 0.22 -18.78 3.99
C HIS A 5 0.36 -19.53 2.67
N LYS A 6 -0.70 -20.26 2.30
CA LYS A 6 -0.81 -20.92 1.00
C LYS A 6 -1.84 -20.20 0.15
N SER A 7 -1.56 -20.05 -1.14
CA SER A 7 -2.51 -19.48 -2.08
C SER A 7 -3.65 -20.47 -2.38
N PRO A 8 -4.92 -20.03 -2.45
CA PRO A 8 -5.39 -18.69 -2.10
C PRO A 8 -5.55 -18.51 -0.58
N THR A 9 -5.49 -17.27 -0.10
CA THR A 9 -5.73 -16.91 1.32
C THR A 9 -6.65 -15.72 1.43
N THR A 10 -7.61 -15.81 2.35
CA THR A 10 -8.47 -14.68 2.75
C THR A 10 -7.65 -13.61 3.46
N LEU A 11 -7.71 -12.39 2.94
CA LEU A 11 -7.09 -11.21 3.53
C LEU A 11 -8.16 -10.38 4.24
N ARG A 12 -8.01 -10.16 5.54
CA ARG A 12 -8.92 -9.28 6.28
C ARG A 12 -8.51 -7.81 6.11
N VAL A 13 -9.37 -7.02 5.47
CA VAL A 13 -9.12 -5.60 5.16
C VAL A 13 -10.01 -4.73 6.06
N ALA A 14 -9.38 -3.85 6.84
CA ALA A 14 -10.07 -2.81 7.60
C ALA A 14 -9.72 -1.43 7.03
N ARG A 15 -10.73 -0.66 6.63
CA ARG A 15 -10.57 0.68 6.06
C ARG A 15 -11.36 1.67 6.90
N ASP A 16 -10.67 2.66 7.45
CA ASP A 16 -11.29 3.72 8.25
C ASP A 16 -12.28 3.18 9.30
N GLU A 17 -13.56 3.56 9.20
CA GLU A 17 -14.67 3.10 10.05
C GLU A 17 -15.64 2.18 9.29
N GLU A 18 -15.26 1.76 8.09
CA GLU A 18 -16.07 0.91 7.22
C GLU A 18 -16.12 -0.54 7.73
N PRO A 19 -17.18 -1.30 7.35
CA PRO A 19 -17.21 -2.73 7.59
C PRO A 19 -15.96 -3.42 7.04
N VAL A 20 -15.44 -4.35 7.83
CA VAL A 20 -14.29 -5.18 7.43
C VAL A 20 -14.69 -6.04 6.25
N THR A 21 -13.84 -6.09 5.23
CA THR A 21 -14.00 -6.98 4.08
C THR A 21 -12.95 -8.09 4.11
N GLU A 22 -13.25 -9.20 3.43
CA GLU A 22 -12.42 -10.40 3.44
C GLU A 22 -12.15 -10.91 2.02
N PRO A 23 -11.52 -10.11 1.14
CA PRO A 23 -11.18 -10.55 -0.21
C PRO A 23 -10.21 -11.74 -0.22
N GLU A 24 -10.34 -12.58 -1.23
CA GLU A 24 -9.36 -13.63 -1.50
C GLU A 24 -8.16 -13.08 -2.27
N LEU A 25 -6.96 -13.36 -1.77
CA LEU A 25 -5.71 -13.10 -2.45
C LEU A 25 -5.12 -14.41 -2.96
N ALA A 26 -4.91 -14.49 -4.27
CA ALA A 26 -4.25 -15.60 -4.93
C ALA A 26 -2.90 -15.13 -5.50
N TRP A 27 -1.88 -15.97 -5.36
CA TRP A 27 -0.55 -15.80 -5.96
C TRP A 27 0.02 -17.15 -6.43
N SER A 28 1.02 -17.10 -7.30
CA SER A 28 1.78 -18.28 -7.69
C SER A 28 2.87 -18.56 -6.65
N GLU A 29 3.11 -19.84 -6.35
CA GLU A 29 4.21 -20.21 -5.44
C GLU A 29 5.55 -19.77 -6.05
N PRO A 30 6.41 -19.06 -5.29
CA PRO A 30 7.68 -18.61 -5.81
C PRO A 30 8.63 -19.79 -6.01
N THR A 31 9.25 -19.82 -7.17
CA THR A 31 10.32 -20.75 -7.56
C THR A 31 11.57 -20.52 -6.69
N GLN A 32 12.47 -21.50 -6.66
CA GLN A 32 13.72 -21.36 -5.89
C GLN A 32 14.58 -20.15 -6.32
N PRO A 33 14.75 -19.84 -7.63
CA PRO A 33 15.43 -18.62 -8.03
C PRO A 33 14.78 -17.34 -7.50
N GLU A 34 13.45 -17.24 -7.51
CA GLU A 34 12.73 -16.07 -6.98
C GLU A 34 12.89 -15.95 -5.46
N ARG A 35 12.88 -17.08 -4.73
CA ARG A 35 13.18 -17.13 -3.29
C ARG A 35 14.61 -16.65 -3.01
N ASN A 36 15.59 -17.04 -3.83
CA ASN A 36 16.98 -16.61 -3.69
C ASN A 36 17.15 -15.12 -4.00
N ALA A 37 16.49 -14.61 -5.05
CA ALA A 37 16.50 -13.19 -5.41
C ALA A 37 15.88 -12.31 -4.30
N ASN A 38 14.93 -12.85 -3.55
CA ASN A 38 14.24 -12.19 -2.43
C ASN A 38 14.73 -12.67 -1.05
N ALA A 39 15.97 -13.16 -0.96
CA ALA A 39 16.51 -13.68 0.30
C ALA A 39 16.72 -12.59 1.37
N ASN A 40 16.75 -11.30 0.99
CA ASN A 40 16.70 -10.21 1.95
C ASN A 40 15.27 -10.09 2.52
N ARG A 41 15.13 -10.46 3.80
CA ARG A 41 13.85 -10.43 4.49
C ARG A 41 13.21 -9.04 4.52
N ARG A 42 13.99 -7.96 4.66
CA ARG A 42 13.45 -6.60 4.75
C ARG A 42 12.88 -6.18 3.42
N ASP A 43 13.68 -6.29 2.36
CA ASP A 43 13.29 -5.89 1.00
C ASP A 43 12.07 -6.70 0.55
N ALA A 44 12.11 -8.03 0.73
CA ALA A 44 10.98 -8.91 0.40
C ALA A 44 9.69 -8.57 1.18
N THR A 45 9.81 -8.08 2.42
CA THR A 45 8.65 -7.62 3.20
C THR A 45 8.13 -6.29 2.67
N CYS A 46 9.01 -5.35 2.31
CA CYS A 46 8.63 -4.06 1.72
C CYS A 46 7.96 -4.26 0.35
N ASP A 47 8.59 -4.98 -0.56
CA ASP A 47 8.09 -5.23 -1.92
C ASP A 47 6.77 -6.02 -1.89
N GLY A 48 6.70 -7.03 -1.03
CA GLY A 48 5.46 -7.76 -0.81
C GLY A 48 4.34 -6.86 -0.29
N ALA A 49 4.65 -5.84 0.52
CA ALA A 49 3.64 -4.96 1.11
C ALA A 49 3.12 -4.00 0.03
N TYR A 50 3.99 -3.50 -0.82
CA TYR A 50 3.60 -2.73 -2.00
C TYR A 50 2.65 -3.53 -2.90
N ALA A 51 2.99 -4.77 -3.23
CA ALA A 51 2.16 -5.62 -4.09
C ALA A 51 0.77 -5.85 -3.48
N VAL A 52 0.68 -6.23 -2.19
CA VAL A 52 -0.61 -6.46 -1.52
C VAL A 52 -1.41 -5.16 -1.40
N ALA A 53 -0.78 -4.05 -1.03
CA ALA A 53 -1.45 -2.76 -0.90
C ALA A 53 -2.06 -2.31 -2.23
N LEU A 54 -1.30 -2.33 -3.33
CA LEU A 54 -1.78 -1.89 -4.63
C LEU A 54 -2.94 -2.75 -5.14
N VAL A 55 -2.85 -4.08 -5.02
CA VAL A 55 -3.96 -4.98 -5.40
C VAL A 55 -5.21 -4.71 -4.56
N CYS A 56 -5.06 -4.42 -3.27
CA CYS A 56 -6.20 -4.05 -2.42
C CYS A 56 -6.80 -2.71 -2.80
N LEU A 57 -5.99 -1.68 -3.08
CA LEU A 57 -6.46 -0.38 -3.54
C LEU A 57 -7.22 -0.50 -4.87
N GLU A 58 -6.68 -1.25 -5.83
CA GLU A 58 -7.32 -1.47 -7.12
C GLU A 58 -8.69 -2.13 -6.95
N ARG A 59 -8.77 -3.22 -6.19
CA ARG A 59 -10.02 -4.00 -6.03
C ARG A 59 -11.06 -3.32 -5.14
N GLN A 60 -10.66 -2.60 -4.11
CA GLN A 60 -11.56 -2.05 -3.09
C GLN A 60 -11.90 -0.57 -3.33
N MET A 61 -11.07 0.15 -4.08
CA MET A 61 -11.16 1.60 -4.23
C MET A 61 -11.03 2.06 -5.69
N ASN A 62 -10.81 1.13 -6.64
CA ASN A 62 -10.56 1.45 -8.06
C ASN A 62 -9.37 2.40 -8.26
N LEU A 63 -8.35 2.31 -7.40
CA LEU A 63 -7.14 3.14 -7.46
C LEU A 63 -5.96 2.33 -7.96
N VAL A 64 -5.22 2.88 -8.92
CA VAL A 64 -4.01 2.29 -9.51
C VAL A 64 -2.80 3.17 -9.26
N ALA A 65 -1.61 2.57 -9.27
CA ALA A 65 -0.36 3.33 -9.19
C ALA A 65 -0.17 4.18 -10.45
N VAL A 66 0.14 5.45 -10.24
CA VAL A 66 0.47 6.42 -11.28
C VAL A 66 1.98 6.51 -11.46
N ALA A 67 2.71 6.77 -10.38
CA ALA A 67 4.17 6.85 -10.35
C ALA A 67 4.70 6.70 -8.92
N ARG A 68 6.02 6.45 -8.78
CA ARG A 68 6.68 6.62 -7.48
C ARG A 68 6.62 8.10 -7.08
N ALA A 69 6.36 8.36 -5.81
CA ALA A 69 6.44 9.71 -5.28
C ALA A 69 7.91 10.13 -5.18
N GLU A 70 8.18 11.42 -5.35
CA GLU A 70 9.51 11.97 -5.12
C GLU A 70 9.89 11.99 -3.64
N ASP A 71 11.18 12.19 -3.38
CA ASP A 71 11.72 12.25 -2.03
C ASP A 71 11.03 13.34 -1.18
N LEU A 72 10.99 13.11 0.14
CA LEU A 72 10.45 14.05 1.14
C LEU A 72 8.92 14.28 1.09
N THR A 73 8.20 13.62 0.18
CA THR A 73 6.72 13.64 0.13
C THR A 73 6.07 12.85 1.27
N GLY A 74 6.85 12.02 1.99
CA GLY A 74 6.33 11.10 3.00
C GLY A 74 5.46 9.99 2.42
N ALA A 75 5.59 9.73 1.12
CA ALA A 75 4.84 8.74 0.37
C ALA A 75 5.75 7.86 -0.48
N ASP A 76 5.28 6.66 -0.80
CA ASP A 76 5.91 5.73 -1.72
C ASP A 76 5.45 5.96 -3.17
N TRP A 77 4.15 6.22 -3.36
CA TRP A 77 3.51 6.30 -4.67
C TRP A 77 2.53 7.46 -4.76
N TYR A 78 2.26 7.87 -5.99
CA TYR A 78 1.01 8.50 -6.38
C TYR A 78 0.04 7.45 -6.89
N VAL A 79 -1.23 7.57 -6.49
CA VAL A 79 -2.34 6.71 -6.93
C VAL A 79 -3.53 7.56 -7.36
N ALA A 80 -4.30 7.07 -8.32
CA ALA A 80 -5.50 7.72 -8.81
C ALA A 80 -6.45 6.66 -9.43
N PRO A 81 -7.71 7.00 -9.72
CA PRO A 81 -8.56 6.15 -10.56
C PRO A 81 -7.90 5.84 -11.90
N ALA A 82 -8.19 4.66 -12.47
CA ALA A 82 -7.65 4.27 -13.77
C ALA A 82 -7.98 5.34 -14.85
N GLY A 83 -6.95 5.82 -15.55
CA GLY A 83 -7.06 6.88 -16.56
C GLY A 83 -7.05 8.32 -16.00
N LYS A 84 -6.78 8.50 -14.71
CA LYS A 84 -6.61 9.80 -14.03
C LYS A 84 -5.19 9.99 -13.51
N GLY A 85 -4.88 11.19 -13.01
CA GLY A 85 -3.65 11.48 -12.30
C GLY A 85 -2.41 11.63 -13.18
N THR A 86 -2.54 11.64 -14.50
CA THR A 86 -1.44 11.83 -15.46
C THR A 86 -1.71 13.01 -16.39
N THR A 87 -0.63 13.66 -16.82
CA THR A 87 -0.63 14.63 -17.91
C THR A 87 -0.67 13.92 -19.26
N GLU A 88 -0.90 14.64 -20.36
CA GLU A 88 -0.84 14.07 -21.72
C GLU A 88 0.51 13.41 -22.04
N ALA A 89 1.59 13.87 -21.40
CA ALA A 89 2.93 13.32 -21.54
C ALA A 89 3.17 12.06 -20.67
N GLY A 90 2.18 11.61 -19.90
CA GLY A 90 2.28 10.44 -19.02
C GLY A 90 2.98 10.68 -17.69
N ALA A 91 3.34 11.92 -17.36
CA ALA A 91 3.88 12.28 -16.04
C ALA A 91 2.74 12.50 -15.02
N PRO A 92 2.96 12.32 -13.70
CA PRO A 92 1.96 12.63 -12.68
C PRO A 92 1.43 14.06 -12.81
N ASN A 93 0.11 14.23 -12.77
CA ASN A 93 -0.54 15.52 -12.74
C ASN A 93 -0.84 15.92 -11.29
N LEU A 94 0.07 16.66 -10.67
CA LEU A 94 -0.03 17.06 -9.25
C LEU A 94 -1.22 18.01 -8.96
N ASP A 95 -1.82 18.60 -10.00
CA ASP A 95 -3.02 19.45 -9.89
C ASP A 95 -4.32 18.66 -10.07
N ASP A 96 -4.27 17.35 -10.37
CA ASP A 96 -5.46 16.52 -10.49
C ASP A 96 -6.08 16.27 -9.10
N PRO A 97 -7.35 16.66 -8.86
CA PRO A 97 -8.00 16.46 -7.58
C PRO A 97 -8.21 14.98 -7.22
N ASP A 98 -8.17 14.07 -8.20
CA ASP A 98 -8.28 12.64 -7.98
C ASP A 98 -6.93 11.98 -7.59
N LEU A 99 -5.82 12.72 -7.69
CA LEU A 99 -4.49 12.23 -7.32
C LEU A 99 -4.34 12.18 -5.80
N MET A 100 -3.82 11.06 -5.31
CA MET A 100 -3.53 10.86 -3.89
C MET A 100 -2.11 10.33 -3.71
N ARG A 101 -1.50 10.68 -2.59
CA ARG A 101 -0.28 10.04 -2.10
C ARG A 101 -0.61 8.69 -1.46
N LEU A 102 0.27 7.71 -1.59
CA LEU A 102 0.18 6.41 -0.93
C LEU A 102 1.48 6.12 -0.18
N GLU A 103 1.37 5.89 1.12
CA GLU A 103 2.47 5.45 1.98
C GLU A 103 2.17 4.03 2.49
N VAL A 104 3.13 3.11 2.34
CA VAL A 104 2.92 1.69 2.63
C VAL A 104 3.89 1.18 3.70
N GLY A 105 3.35 0.45 4.67
CA GLY A 105 4.11 -0.31 5.67
C GLY A 105 3.87 -1.81 5.54
N GLY A 106 4.90 -2.61 5.82
CA GLY A 106 4.82 -4.07 5.81
C GLY A 106 5.48 -4.68 7.03
N HIS A 107 4.78 -5.61 7.70
CA HIS A 107 5.30 -6.26 8.90
C HIS A 107 5.01 -7.75 8.95
N ASP A 108 5.98 -8.48 9.52
CA ASP A 108 5.96 -9.93 9.60
C ASP A 108 5.30 -10.44 10.87
N ASP A 109 5.85 -10.16 12.07
CA ASP A 109 5.35 -10.67 13.35
C ASP A 109 4.98 -9.59 14.41
N ARG A 110 5.60 -8.41 14.34
CA ARG A 110 5.51 -7.30 15.30
C ARG A 110 5.72 -6.03 14.49
N PRO A 111 4.74 -5.10 14.41
CA PRO A 111 4.06 -4.42 15.53
C PRO A 111 2.51 -4.45 15.45
N SER A 112 1.85 -3.73 16.35
CA SER A 112 0.39 -3.50 16.28
C SER A 112 0.04 -2.72 15.01
N LEU A 113 -0.73 -3.30 14.09
CA LEU A 113 -1.07 -2.64 12.82
C LEU A 113 -1.68 -1.24 13.01
N PRO A 114 -2.56 -0.99 13.99
CA PRO A 114 -3.02 0.38 14.29
C PRO A 114 -1.91 1.35 14.71
N HIS A 115 -0.88 0.89 15.42
CA HIS A 115 0.25 1.74 15.80
C HIS A 115 1.09 2.11 14.57
N GLU A 116 1.39 1.14 13.72
CA GLU A 116 2.12 1.38 12.48
C GLU A 116 1.35 2.27 11.53
N LEU A 117 0.03 2.08 11.45
CA LEU A 117 -0.82 2.93 10.63
C LEU A 117 -0.73 4.39 11.11
N LYS A 118 -0.68 4.64 12.42
CA LYS A 118 -0.44 5.98 12.95
C LYS A 118 0.91 6.52 12.51
N ILE A 119 1.98 5.73 12.57
CA ILE A 119 3.31 6.17 12.10
C ILE A 119 3.25 6.58 10.62
N LYS A 120 2.63 5.77 9.76
CA LYS A 120 2.48 6.07 8.33
C LYS A 120 1.64 7.33 8.07
N VAL A 121 0.58 7.53 8.84
CA VAL A 121 -0.20 8.78 8.81
C VAL A 121 0.67 9.99 9.15
N HIS A 122 1.49 9.92 10.20
CA HIS A 122 2.40 11.02 10.55
C HIS A 122 3.45 11.27 9.47
N GLN A 123 3.93 10.23 8.78
CA GLN A 123 4.86 10.38 7.65
C GLN A 123 4.22 11.16 6.50
N LEU A 124 2.99 10.83 6.11
CA LEU A 124 2.23 11.58 5.11
C LEU A 124 1.96 13.02 5.53
N GLN A 125 1.62 13.25 6.80
CA GLN A 125 1.36 14.58 7.34
C GLN A 125 2.61 15.46 7.35
N ALA A 126 3.77 14.90 7.73
CA ALA A 126 5.04 15.61 7.77
C ALA A 126 5.70 15.80 6.39
N GLY A 127 5.19 15.10 5.37
CA GLY A 127 5.69 15.18 4.00
C GLY A 127 5.42 16.54 3.35
N LYS A 128 6.35 17.01 2.52
CA LYS A 128 6.27 18.31 1.83
C LYS A 128 5.35 18.25 0.60
N SER A 129 4.05 18.07 0.80
CA SER A 129 3.06 17.98 -0.28
C SER A 129 1.69 18.47 0.19
N SER A 130 0.96 19.16 -0.69
CA SER A 130 -0.44 19.58 -0.47
C SER A 130 -1.48 18.50 -0.83
N ILE A 131 -1.06 17.43 -1.50
CA ILE A 131 -1.93 16.35 -1.99
C ILE A 131 -2.38 15.45 -0.81
N PRO A 132 -3.67 15.09 -0.69
CA PRO A 132 -4.14 14.16 0.33
C PRO A 132 -3.48 12.77 0.19
N GLY A 133 -3.41 12.03 1.29
CA GLY A 133 -2.72 10.75 1.37
C GLY A 133 -3.61 9.58 1.80
N ILE A 134 -3.14 8.38 1.48
CA ILE A 134 -3.63 7.10 1.95
C ILE A 134 -2.47 6.39 2.64
N ALA A 135 -2.66 5.99 3.89
CA ALA A 135 -1.72 5.13 4.60
C ALA A 135 -2.22 3.69 4.59
N VAL A 136 -1.34 2.74 4.24
CA VAL A 136 -1.65 1.31 4.26
C VAL A 136 -0.60 0.57 5.07
N VAL A 137 -1.04 -0.37 5.92
CA VAL A 137 -0.13 -1.29 6.59
C VAL A 137 -0.58 -2.73 6.40
N VAL A 138 0.35 -3.56 5.93
CA VAL A 138 0.18 -4.99 5.66
C VAL A 138 0.81 -5.82 6.79
N GLY A 139 0.00 -6.65 7.45
CA GLY A 139 0.44 -7.65 8.43
C GLY A 139 0.43 -9.05 7.82
N PHE A 140 1.61 -9.52 7.36
CA PHE A 140 1.72 -10.76 6.61
C PHE A 140 1.27 -11.97 7.41
N LYS A 141 1.82 -12.21 8.60
CA LYS A 141 1.49 -13.43 9.38
C LYS A 141 0.03 -13.50 9.79
N LYS A 142 -0.64 -12.36 9.99
CA LYS A 142 -2.07 -12.30 10.34
C LYS A 142 -3.00 -12.29 9.13
N ALA A 143 -2.48 -12.22 7.91
CA ALA A 143 -3.27 -11.97 6.70
C ALA A 143 -4.23 -10.78 6.89
N GLN A 144 -3.69 -9.67 7.37
CA GLN A 144 -4.46 -8.45 7.68
C GLN A 144 -3.88 -7.25 6.96
N LEU A 145 -4.77 -6.33 6.57
CA LEU A 145 -4.41 -5.04 5.99
C LEU A 145 -5.28 -3.96 6.63
N VAL A 146 -4.66 -2.84 7.01
CA VAL A 146 -5.36 -1.67 7.55
C VAL A 146 -5.10 -0.45 6.68
N ILE A 147 -6.15 0.33 6.41
CA ILE A 147 -6.13 1.51 5.54
C ILE A 147 -6.67 2.72 6.31
N ARG A 148 -5.97 3.84 6.20
CA ARG A 148 -6.47 5.17 6.55
C ARG A 148 -6.51 6.01 5.27
N THR A 149 -7.70 6.46 4.89
CA THR A 149 -7.85 7.36 3.73
C THR A 149 -7.91 8.82 4.18
N ASN A 150 -7.85 9.75 3.21
CA ASN A 150 -8.02 11.18 3.42
C ASN A 150 -7.07 11.78 4.48
N VAL A 151 -5.83 11.30 4.52
CA VAL A 151 -4.78 11.87 5.37
C VAL A 151 -4.40 13.24 4.79
N LEU A 152 -4.86 14.29 5.45
CA LEU A 152 -4.52 15.66 5.05
C LEU A 152 -3.07 15.98 5.44
N PRO A 153 -2.34 16.77 4.64
CA PRO A 153 -1.05 17.35 5.02
C PRO A 153 -1.14 18.08 6.38
N GLY A 154 -0.05 18.04 7.14
CA GLY A 154 0.06 18.72 8.44
C GLY A 154 0.38 20.20 8.34
#